data_AF-A0AAU1PT42-F1
#
_entry.id   AF-A0AAU1PT42-F1
#
_cell.length_a   1.000
_cell.length_b   1.000
_cell.length_c   1.000
_cell.angle_alpha   90.00
_cell.angle_beta   90.00
_cell.angle_gamma   90.00
#
_symmetry.space_group_name_H-M   'P 1'
#
loop_
_entity.id
_entity.type
_entity.pdbx_description
1 polymer ?
#
loop_
_entity_poly.entity_id
_entity_poly.type
_entity_poly.pdbx_seq_one_letter_code
_entity_poly.pdbx_strand_id
1 'polypeptide(L)'
;MKDLPPGLPPEDSRKWHRRRWWDQLGYLRVRSLANPSWVRDMPWLITWLRRERSTALPTDHALYDKAITAALSYARTPSRSQSPEAERAWDQVLEPIDELLTRRQARHLEEVHKAQAEQRNPSS
;
A
#
# COMPACT_ATOMS: atom_id res chain seq x y z
N MET A 1 -3.89 7.75 16.34
CA MET A 1 -3.68 7.87 14.89
C MET A 1 -2.18 7.77 14.61
N LYS A 2 -1.75 7.03 13.59
CA LYS A 2 -0.34 7.03 13.15
C LYS A 2 -0.04 8.39 12.52
N ASP A 3 1.01 9.07 12.97
CA ASP A 3 1.38 10.37 12.41
C ASP A 3 1.72 10.26 10.93
N LEU A 4 1.24 11.24 10.16
CA LEU A 4 1.50 11.33 8.73
C LEU A 4 2.95 11.74 8.49
N PRO A 5 3.61 11.19 7.46
CA PRO A 5 4.92 11.67 7.02
C PRO A 5 4.94 13.20 6.76
N PRO A 6 6.00 13.92 7.16
CA PRO A 6 6.14 15.34 6.88
C PRO A 6 6.19 15.61 5.37
N GLY A 7 5.53 16.68 4.91
CA GLY A 7 5.48 17.09 3.49
C GLY A 7 4.25 16.60 2.70
N LEU A 8 3.29 15.97 3.38
CA LEU A 8 2.02 15.60 2.76
C LEU A 8 1.06 16.80 2.62
N PRO A 9 0.27 16.85 1.54
CA PRO A 9 -0.76 17.89 1.40
C PRO A 9 -1.77 17.82 2.55
N PRO A 10 -2.42 18.93 2.91
CA PRO A 10 -3.56 18.92 3.82
C PRO A 10 -4.64 17.93 3.37
N GLU A 11 -5.43 17.43 4.32
CA GLU A 11 -6.44 16.39 4.10
C GLU A 11 -7.47 16.73 3.02
N ASP A 12 -7.82 18.01 2.83
CA ASP A 12 -8.77 18.49 1.82
C ASP A 12 -8.13 18.93 0.50
N SER A 13 -6.84 18.67 0.31
CA SER A 13 -6.11 19.19 -0.83
C SER A 13 -6.42 18.44 -2.13
N ARG A 14 -6.74 19.18 -3.20
CA ARG A 14 -6.79 18.65 -4.58
C ARG A 14 -5.48 18.01 -5.05
N LYS A 15 -4.36 18.28 -4.35
CA LYS A 15 -3.04 17.69 -4.66
C LYS A 15 -3.00 16.18 -4.50
N TRP A 16 -3.83 15.60 -3.62
CA TRP A 16 -3.95 14.15 -3.49
C TRP A 16 -4.27 13.52 -4.85
N HIS A 17 -5.31 13.99 -5.53
CA HIS A 17 -5.78 13.45 -6.81
C HIS A 17 -4.79 13.54 -7.99
N ARG A 18 -3.69 14.31 -7.86
CA ARG A 18 -2.71 14.53 -8.94
C ARG A 18 -1.44 13.67 -8.80
N ARG A 19 -1.26 12.89 -7.73
CA ARG A 19 0.01 12.16 -7.40
C ARG A 19 -0.07 10.62 -7.60
N ARG A 20 -0.60 10.12 -8.71
CA ARG A 20 -1.02 8.70 -8.83
C ARG A 20 -0.02 7.70 -9.44
N TRP A 21 1.26 8.04 -9.60
CA TRP A 21 2.01 7.46 -10.73
C TRP A 21 3.07 6.39 -10.43
N TRP A 22 3.51 6.16 -9.18
CA TRP A 22 4.58 5.17 -8.93
C TRP A 22 4.21 4.07 -7.92
N ASP A 23 3.70 4.40 -6.74
CA ASP A 23 3.29 3.43 -5.72
C ASP A 23 1.81 3.61 -5.35
N GLN A 24 0.95 2.76 -5.92
CA GLN A 24 -0.49 2.86 -5.75
C GLN A 24 -0.96 2.44 -4.35
N LEU A 25 -0.30 1.46 -3.71
CA LEU A 25 -0.63 1.03 -2.34
C LEU A 25 -0.16 2.06 -1.31
N GLY A 26 1.10 2.51 -1.42
CA GLY A 26 1.61 3.56 -0.54
C GLY A 26 0.80 4.84 -0.69
N TYR A 27 0.42 5.21 -1.93
CA TYR A 27 -0.48 6.33 -2.16
C TYR A 27 -1.85 6.14 -1.50
N LEU A 28 -2.53 5.00 -1.69
CA LEU A 28 -3.83 4.74 -1.04
C LEU A 28 -3.71 4.79 0.49
N ARG A 29 -2.68 4.16 1.06
CA ARG A 29 -2.43 4.12 2.51
C ARG A 29 -2.29 5.53 3.06
N VAL A 30 -1.35 6.30 2.51
CA VAL A 30 -1.07 7.66 2.96
C VAL A 30 -2.30 8.54 2.82
N ARG A 31 -2.99 8.44 1.68
CA ARG A 31 -4.25 9.11 1.41
C ARG A 31 -5.33 8.78 2.47
N SER A 32 -5.50 7.51 2.80
CA SER A 32 -6.57 7.04 3.70
C SER A 32 -6.27 7.33 5.17
N LEU A 33 -4.99 7.39 5.54
CA LEU A 33 -4.57 7.84 6.87
C LEU A 33 -4.65 9.35 7.02
N ALA A 34 -4.43 10.09 5.92
CA ALA A 34 -4.45 11.55 5.96
C ALA A 34 -5.84 12.15 6.14
N ASN A 35 -6.88 11.44 5.71
CA ASN A 35 -8.25 11.85 5.92
C ASN A 35 -9.13 10.63 6.22
N PRO A 36 -9.55 10.40 7.49
CA PRO A 36 -10.37 9.25 7.85
C PRO A 36 -11.81 9.35 7.31
N SER A 37 -12.25 10.52 6.84
CA SER A 37 -13.56 10.69 6.20
C SER A 37 -13.61 10.16 4.77
N TRP A 38 -12.45 9.85 4.17
CA TRP A 38 -12.39 9.41 2.79
C TRP A 38 -12.85 7.97 2.62
N VAL A 39 -13.73 7.77 1.64
CA VAL A 39 -14.21 6.45 1.27
C VAL A 39 -13.05 5.64 0.71
N ARG A 40 -12.74 4.54 1.39
CA ARG A 40 -11.72 3.57 0.98
C ARG A 40 -12.28 2.73 -0.17
N ASP A 41 -11.62 2.77 -1.32
CA ASP A 41 -12.05 2.06 -2.52
C ASP A 41 -11.61 0.58 -2.47
N MET A 42 -12.37 -0.21 -1.71
CA MET A 42 -12.08 -1.64 -1.52
C MET A 42 -12.18 -2.47 -2.81
N PRO A 43 -13.18 -2.27 -3.70
CA PRO A 43 -13.23 -2.98 -4.98
C PRO A 43 -12.00 -2.71 -5.85
N TRP A 44 -11.54 -1.45 -5.92
CA TRP A 44 -10.30 -1.12 -6.62
C TRP A 44 -9.09 -1.80 -5.97
N LEU A 45 -8.95 -1.70 -4.65
CA LEU A 45 -7.83 -2.29 -3.91
C LEU A 45 -7.75 -3.81 -4.14
N ILE A 46 -8.87 -4.53 -4.02
CA ILE A 46 -8.94 -5.97 -4.24
C ILE A 46 -8.56 -6.33 -5.69
N THR A 47 -9.08 -5.59 -6.67
CA THR A 47 -8.78 -5.80 -8.09
C THR A 47 -7.29 -5.61 -8.35
N TRP A 48 -6.71 -4.55 -7.78
CA TRP A 48 -5.29 -4.26 -7.91
C TRP A 48 -4.43 -5.34 -7.25
N LEU A 49 -4.75 -5.77 -6.02
CA LEU A 49 -4.01 -6.81 -5.31
C LEU A 49 -4.02 -8.13 -6.09
N ARG A 50 -5.15 -8.50 -6.69
CA ARG A 50 -5.26 -9.70 -7.55
C ARG A 50 -4.38 -9.61 -8.79
N ARG A 51 -4.39 -8.44 -9.44
CA ARG A 51 -3.54 -8.19 -10.62
C ARG A 51 -2.06 -8.31 -10.26
N GLU A 52 -1.63 -7.63 -9.20
CA GLU A 52 -0.22 -7.65 -8.78
C GLU A 52 0.23 -9.04 -8.32
N ARG A 53 -0.65 -9.77 -7.62
CA ARG A 53 -0.39 -11.17 -7.24
C ARG A 53 -0.07 -12.05 -8.45
N SER A 54 -0.76 -11.86 -9.59
CA SER A 54 -0.53 -12.67 -10.80
C SER A 54 0.86 -12.50 -11.42
N THR A 55 1.53 -11.38 -11.15
CA THR A 55 2.89 -11.08 -11.63
C THR A 55 3.93 -11.07 -10.52
N ALA A 56 3.53 -11.37 -9.27
CA ALA A 56 4.42 -11.34 -8.12
C ALA A 56 5.24 -12.63 -7.98
N LEU A 57 6.37 -12.51 -7.30
CA LEU A 57 7.17 -13.65 -6.88
C LEU A 57 6.33 -14.60 -5.99
N PRO A 58 6.51 -15.93 -6.11
CA PRO A 58 5.77 -16.90 -5.30
C PRO A 58 5.88 -16.65 -3.78
N THR A 59 7.01 -16.12 -3.32
CA THR A 59 7.28 -15.78 -1.91
C THR A 59 6.38 -14.68 -1.35
N ASP A 60 5.77 -13.87 -2.21
CA ASP A 60 4.86 -12.79 -1.80
C ASP A 60 3.38 -13.19 -1.95
N HIS A 61 3.05 -14.30 -2.62
CA HIS A 61 1.65 -14.70 -2.88
C HIS A 61 0.83 -14.79 -1.60
N ALA A 62 1.40 -15.36 -0.54
CA ALA A 62 0.74 -15.47 0.76
C ALA A 62 0.39 -14.09 1.37
N LEU A 63 1.21 -13.06 1.12
CA LEU A 63 0.92 -11.70 1.60
C LEU A 63 -0.20 -11.05 0.79
N TYR A 64 -0.22 -11.24 -0.53
CA TYR A 64 -1.35 -10.79 -1.34
C TYR A 64 -2.65 -11.47 -0.92
N ASP A 65 -2.62 -12.78 -0.67
CA ASP A 65 -3.79 -13.53 -0.22
C ASP A 65 -4.31 -13.03 1.13
N LYS A 66 -3.41 -12.75 2.07
CA LYS A 66 -3.75 -12.09 3.34
C LYS A 66 -4.38 -10.71 3.13
N ALA A 67 -3.76 -9.87 2.30
CA ALA A 67 -4.27 -8.53 2.00
C ALA A 67 -5.65 -8.56 1.32
N ILE A 68 -5.85 -9.47 0.36
CA ILE A 68 -7.14 -9.67 -0.33
C ILE A 68 -8.20 -10.14 0.67
N THR A 69 -7.86 -11.09 1.54
CA THR A 69 -8.79 -11.61 2.56
C THR A 69 -9.19 -10.51 3.54
N ALA A 70 -8.22 -9.76 4.07
CA ALA A 70 -8.49 -8.64 4.96
C ALA A 70 -9.36 -7.56 4.27
N ALA A 71 -9.06 -7.26 3.00
CA ALA A 71 -9.82 -6.30 2.22
C ALA A 71 -11.28 -6.74 1.98
N LEU A 72 -11.50 -8.03 1.70
CA LEU A 72 -12.83 -8.61 1.57
C LEU A 72 -13.60 -8.57 2.89
N SER A 73 -12.95 -8.86 4.01
CA SER A 73 -13.56 -8.78 5.34
C SER A 73 -13.96 -7.35 5.69
N TYR A 74 -13.05 -6.39 5.49
CA TYR A 74 -13.30 -4.97 5.73
C TYR A 74 -14.47 -4.43 4.88
N ALA A 75 -14.57 -4.84 3.61
CA ALA A 75 -15.66 -4.43 2.73
C ALA A 75 -17.05 -4.91 3.21
N ARG A 76 -17.11 -5.94 4.06
CA ARG A 76 -18.34 -6.46 4.67
C ARG A 76 -18.60 -5.87 6.06
N THR A 77 -17.64 -5.14 6.64
CA THR A 77 -17.80 -4.51 7.95
C THR A 77 -18.79 -3.34 7.81
N PRO A 78 -19.89 -3.32 8.61
CA PRO A 78 -20.87 -2.24 8.55
C PRO A 78 -20.21 -0.88 8.78
N SER A 79 -20.41 0.04 7.83
CA SER A 79 -19.87 1.40 7.87
C SER A 79 -20.59 2.22 8.95
N ARG A 80 -20.11 2.14 10.19
CA ARG A 80 -19.99 3.35 11.00
C ARG A 80 -18.55 3.79 10.90
N SER A 81 -18.26 4.59 9.88
CA SER A 81 -17.04 5.37 9.78
C SER A 81 -16.75 5.94 11.17
N GLN A 82 -15.62 5.54 11.76
CA GLN A 82 -15.16 5.85 13.14
C GLN A 82 -15.55 4.88 14.27
N SER A 83 -16.07 3.68 14.00
CA SER A 83 -16.13 2.67 15.07
C SER A 83 -14.73 2.08 15.36
N PRO A 84 -14.39 1.76 16.62
CA PRO A 84 -13.14 1.06 16.95
C PRO A 84 -13.00 -0.31 16.27
N GLU A 85 -14.11 -0.90 15.81
CA GLU A 85 -14.12 -2.13 15.03
C GLU A 85 -13.70 -1.89 13.57
N ALA A 86 -14.21 -0.82 12.94
CA ALA A 86 -13.82 -0.43 11.60
C ALA A 86 -12.35 0.02 11.54
N GLU A 87 -11.83 0.66 12.59
CA GLU A 87 -10.40 0.97 12.70
C GLU A 87 -9.55 -0.28 12.81
N ARG A 88 -9.90 -1.23 13.69
CA ARG A 88 -9.18 -2.50 13.81
C ARG A 88 -9.22 -3.33 12.52
N ALA A 89 -10.37 -3.40 11.86
CA ALA A 89 -10.50 -4.07 10.57
C ALA A 89 -9.65 -3.39 9.49
N TRP A 90 -9.49 -2.06 9.56
CA TRP A 90 -8.61 -1.34 8.65
C TRP A 90 -7.13 -1.59 8.94
N ASP A 91 -6.73 -1.66 10.20
CA ASP A 91 -5.36 -2.03 10.57
C ASP A 91 -4.98 -3.42 10.03
N GLN A 92 -5.92 -4.37 10.06
CA GLN A 92 -5.74 -5.71 9.46
C GLN A 92 -5.56 -5.67 7.94
N VAL A 93 -6.12 -4.67 7.24
CA VAL A 93 -5.86 -4.46 5.81
C VAL A 93 -4.47 -3.87 5.60
N LEU A 94 -4.08 -2.91 6.45
CA LEU A 94 -2.81 -2.20 6.32
C LEU A 94 -1.59 -3.07 6.64
N GLU A 95 -1.68 -3.99 7.60
CA GLU A 95 -0.55 -4.84 8.01
C GLU A 95 0.11 -5.62 6.85
N PRO A 96 -0.60 -6.45 6.06
CA PRO A 96 0.00 -7.15 4.94
C PRO A 96 0.43 -6.20 3.81
N ILE A 97 -0.23 -5.04 3.67
CA ILE A 97 0.16 -4.00 2.71
C ILE A 97 1.50 -3.38 3.10
N ASP A 98 1.70 -3.07 4.38
CA ASP A 98 2.94 -2.50 4.91
C ASP A 98 4.13 -3.44 4.68
N GLU A 99 3.93 -4.74 4.90
CA GLU A 99 4.93 -5.76 4.63
C GLU A 99 5.24 -5.87 3.12
N LEU A 100 4.21 -5.87 2.25
CA LEU A 100 4.41 -5.87 0.79
C LEU A 100 5.21 -4.65 0.31
N LEU A 101 4.89 -3.47 0.83
CA LEU A 101 5.61 -2.22 0.53
C LEU A 101 7.07 -2.30 1.00
N THR A 102 7.31 -2.83 2.19
CA THR A 102 8.66 -3.01 2.75
C THR A 102 9.50 -3.94 1.88
N ARG A 103 8.94 -5.08 1.45
CA ARG A 103 9.64 -6.04 0.57
C ARG A 103 9.93 -5.46 -0.81
N ARG A 104 8.99 -4.70 -1.38
CA ARG A 104 9.19 -4.01 -2.66
C ARG A 104 10.33 -2.99 -2.56
N GLN A 105 10.35 -2.21 -1.48
CA GLN A 105 11.40 -1.22 -1.25
C GLN A 105 12.76 -1.90 -1.07
N ALA A 106 12.84 -2.97 -0.28
CA ALA A 106 14.08 -3.73 -0.09
C ALA A 106 14.64 -4.25 -1.41
N ARG A 107 13.81 -4.91 -2.23
CA ARG A 107 14.22 -5.39 -3.57
C ARG A 107 14.66 -4.27 -4.49
N HIS A 108 13.93 -3.14 -4.51
CA HIS A 108 14.32 -1.99 -5.31
C HIS A 108 15.71 -1.46 -4.91
N LEU A 109 15.99 -1.37 -3.61
CA LEU A 109 17.31 -0.94 -3.12
C LEU A 109 18.41 -1.94 -3.50
N GLU A 110 18.14 -3.25 -3.42
CA GLU A 110 19.06 -4.30 -3.88
C GLU A 110 19.38 -4.18 -5.37
N GLU A 111 18.36 -3.96 -6.22
CA GLU A 111 18.52 -3.76 -7.66
C GLU A 111 19.34 -2.51 -7.97
N VAL A 112 19.07 -1.40 -7.27
CA VAL A 112 19.83 -0.15 -7.41
C VAL A 112 21.28 -0.35 -7.00
N HIS A 113 21.56 -1.01 -5.87
CA HIS A 113 22.92 -1.31 -5.43
C HIS A 113 23.67 -2.20 -6.42
N LYS A 114 23.00 -3.23 -6.97
CA LYS A 114 23.57 -4.12 -7.97
C LYS A 114 23.94 -3.35 -9.25
N ALA A 115 23.03 -2.53 -9.76
CA ALA A 115 23.28 -1.70 -10.94
C ALA A 115 24.44 -0.72 -10.73
N GLN A 116 24.55 -0.13 -9.54
CA GLN A 116 25.69 0.74 -9.19
C GLN A 116 27.01 -0.02 -9.12
N ALA A 117 27.01 -1.25 -8.61
CA ALA A 117 28.20 -2.10 -8.57
C ALA A 117 28.65 -2.51 -9.99
N GLU A 118 27.71 -2.84 -10.88
CA GLU A 118 27.97 -3.16 -12.29
C GLU A 118 28.49 -1.93 -13.06
N GLN A 119 28.01 -0.72 -12.77
CA GLN A 119 28.53 0.52 -13.36
C GLN A 119 29.93 0.90 -12.86
N ARG A 120 30.30 0.51 -11.63
CA ARG A 120 31.63 0.77 -11.04
C ARG A 120 32.69 -0.24 -11.48
N ASN A 121 32.28 -1.44 -11.89
CA ASN A 121 33.13 -2.45 -12.50
C ASN A 121 32.64 -2.77 -13.92
N PRO A 122 32.73 -1.83 -14.88
CA PRO A 122 32.55 -2.20 -16.27
C PRO A 122 33.69 -3.16 -16.60
N SER A 123 33.36 -4.39 -16.99
CA SER A 123 34.29 -5.47 -17.30
C SER A 123 35.60 -4.97 -17.96
N SER A 124 36.73 -5.23 -17.30
CA SER A 124 38.05 -5.30 -17.95
C SER A 124 38.15 -6.53 -18.85
#